data_AF-A0A941P4H0-F1
#
_entry.id   AF-A0A941P4H0-F1
#
_cell.length_a   1.000
_cell.length_b   1.000
_cell.length_c   1.000
_cell.angle_alpha   90.00
_cell.angle_beta   90.00
_cell.angle_gamma   90.00
#
_symmetry.space_group_name_H-M   'P 1'
#
loop_
_entity.id
_entity.type
_entity.pdbx_description
1 polymer ?
#
loop_
_entity_poly.entity_id
_entity_poly.type
_entity_poly.pdbx_seq_one_letter_code
_entity_poly.pdbx_strand_id
1 'polypeptide(L)'
;MTFDRNQLPDPSAFFESRGIEFRERRGRWRTTACRRPGCDGTMLANACTGAFTCMTESCTFRGGDVLSFEMETTGADFMAAARALGVLIEDSRSSATAMPEVGHE
;
A
#
# COMPACT_ATOMS: atom_id res chain seq x y z
N MET A 1 1.90 -14.18 -10.46
CA MET A 1 1.42 -13.07 -9.61
C MET A 1 2.16 -11.80 -9.98
N THR A 2 1.46 -10.81 -10.51
CA THR A 2 2.03 -9.51 -10.89
C THR A 2 1.49 -8.45 -9.92
N PHE A 3 2.36 -7.59 -9.41
CA PHE A 3 1.95 -6.46 -8.59
C PHE A 3 1.33 -5.38 -9.49
N ASP A 4 0.10 -4.98 -9.19
CA ASP A 4 -0.56 -3.87 -9.86
C ASP A 4 -0.80 -2.71 -8.88
N ARG A 5 -0.22 -1.55 -9.20
CA ARG A 5 -0.33 -0.33 -8.40
C ARG A 5 -1.74 0.26 -8.41
N ASN A 6 -2.53 0.05 -9.46
CA ASN A 6 -3.87 0.64 -9.56
C ASN A 6 -4.88 -0.09 -8.67
N GLN A 7 -4.57 -1.31 -8.25
CA GLN A 7 -5.35 -2.06 -7.27
C GLN A 7 -5.10 -1.62 -5.82
N LEU A 8 -4.17 -0.69 -5.56
CA LEU A 8 -3.96 -0.18 -4.21
C LEU A 8 -5.25 0.43 -3.66
N PRO A 9 -5.58 0.16 -2.38
CA PRO A 9 -6.77 0.72 -1.77
C PRO A 9 -6.67 2.25 -1.69
N ASP A 10 -7.83 2.90 -1.61
CA ASP A 10 -7.90 4.34 -1.38
C ASP A 10 -7.10 4.69 -0.10
N PRO A 11 -6.11 5.60 -0.19
CA PRO A 11 -5.21 5.86 0.91
C PRO A 11 -5.92 6.41 2.15
N SER A 12 -6.91 7.28 2.01
CA SER A 12 -7.71 7.74 3.16
C SER A 12 -8.43 6.59 3.85
N ALA A 13 -9.17 5.78 3.09
CA ALA A 13 -9.93 4.66 3.63
C ALA A 13 -9.01 3.61 4.27
N PHE A 14 -7.84 3.37 3.68
CA PHE A 14 -6.83 2.47 4.24
C PHE A 14 -6.34 2.93 5.62
N PHE A 15 -5.96 4.21 5.75
CA PHE A 15 -5.51 4.74 7.03
C PHE A 15 -6.62 4.70 8.09
N GLU A 16 -7.85 5.06 7.73
CA GLU A 16 -9.01 4.99 8.63
C GLU A 16 -9.29 3.53 9.08
N SER A 17 -9.23 2.57 8.16
CA SER A 17 -9.36 1.14 8.48
C SER A 17 -8.28 0.63 9.43
N ARG A 18 -7.12 1.30 9.50
CA ARG A 18 -6.03 0.98 10.44
C ARG A 18 -6.18 1.66 11.79
N GLY A 19 -7.28 2.41 12.00
CA GLY A 19 -7.55 3.18 13.21
C GLY A 19 -6.72 4.45 13.31
N ILE A 20 -6.27 5.00 12.18
CA ILE A 20 -5.49 6.22 12.15
C ILE A 20 -6.46 7.38 12.03
N GLU A 21 -6.56 8.15 13.11
CA GLU A 21 -7.36 9.36 13.13
C GLU A 21 -6.53 10.55 12.66
N PHE A 22 -7.02 11.21 11.62
CA PHE A 22 -6.45 12.47 11.16
C PHE A 22 -6.92 13.62 12.05
N ARG A 23 -5.97 14.45 12.51
CA ARG A 23 -6.31 15.67 13.25
C ARG A 23 -7.05 16.66 12.36
N GLU A 24 -6.60 16.82 11.11
CA GLU A 24 -7.28 17.65 10.12
C GLU A 24 -8.39 16.87 9.39
N ARG A 25 -9.58 17.50 9.27
CA ARG A 25 -10.70 16.96 8.47
C ARG A 25 -10.53 17.16 6.96
N ARG A 26 -9.67 18.08 6.53
CA ARG A 26 -9.46 18.46 5.12
C ARG A 26 -7.97 18.72 4.87
N GLY A 27 -7.56 18.58 3.62
CA GLY A 27 -6.16 18.73 3.21
C GLY A 27 -5.58 17.43 2.66
N ARG A 28 -4.61 17.57 1.75
CA ARG A 28 -3.87 16.44 1.16
C ARG A 28 -2.95 15.81 2.20
N TRP A 29 -2.08 16.61 2.81
CA TRP A 29 -1.27 16.20 3.96
C TRP A 29 -2.07 16.44 5.23
N ARG A 30 -2.10 15.43 6.09
CA ARG A 30 -2.82 15.45 7.37
C ARG A 30 -1.93 14.92 8.46
N THR A 31 -2.12 15.46 9.64
CA THR A 31 -1.30 15.14 10.80
C THR A 31 -1.98 14.05 11.63
N THR A 32 -1.22 13.04 12.04
CA THR A 32 -1.68 11.93 12.87
C THR A 32 -0.56 11.45 13.82
N ALA A 33 -0.87 10.54 14.73
CA ALA A 33 0.14 9.93 15.59
C ALA A 33 1.02 8.97 14.77
N CYS A 34 2.32 8.91 15.09
CA CYS A 34 3.20 7.93 14.46
C CYS A 34 2.75 6.50 14.82
N ARG A 35 2.67 5.62 13.82
CA ARG A 35 2.27 4.22 14.06
C ARG A 35 3.44 3.30 14.40
N ARG A 36 4.67 3.81 14.33
CA ARG A 36 5.86 3.05 14.64
C ARG A 36 5.90 2.69 16.14
N PRO A 37 6.09 1.40 16.50
CA PRO A 37 6.24 1.02 17.91
C PRO A 37 7.37 1.80 18.58
N GLY A 38 7.08 2.38 19.75
CA GLY A 38 8.03 3.18 20.53
C GLY A 38 8.28 4.59 19.99
N CYS A 39 7.47 5.10 19.05
CA CYS A 39 7.50 6.49 18.64
C CYS A 39 6.24 7.22 19.15
N ASP A 40 6.41 8.24 19.99
CA ASP A 40 5.34 9.17 20.39
C ASP A 40 5.25 10.39 19.44
N GLY A 41 5.94 10.29 18.31
CA GLY A 41 6.07 11.36 17.34
C GLY A 41 4.78 11.68 16.60
N THR A 42 4.80 12.81 15.92
CA THR A 42 3.75 13.18 14.98
C THR A 42 4.15 12.77 13.57
N MET A 43 3.20 12.20 12.82
CA MET A 43 3.38 11.75 11.45
C MET A 43 2.45 12.52 10.51
N LEU A 44 2.99 12.94 9.37
CA LEU A 44 2.24 13.48 8.26
C LEU A 44 1.89 12.35 7.30
N ALA A 45 0.63 12.20 6.95
CA ALA A 45 0.13 11.23 5.99
C ALA A 45 -0.65 11.95 4.88
N ASN A 46 -0.39 11.55 3.64
CA ASN A 46 -1.01 12.10 2.46
C ASN A 46 -2.24 11.26 2.10
N ALA A 47 -3.43 11.80 2.35
CA ALA A 47 -4.70 11.14 2.09
C ALA A 47 -4.99 10.95 0.59
N CYS A 48 -4.19 11.53 -0.32
CA CYS A 48 -4.37 11.39 -1.78
C CYS A 48 -3.44 10.34 -2.40
N THR A 49 -2.20 10.20 -1.89
CA THR A 49 -1.21 9.28 -2.46
C THR A 49 -0.85 8.11 -1.54
N GLY A 50 -1.17 8.19 -0.25
CA GLY A 50 -0.71 7.22 0.74
C GLY A 50 0.71 7.46 1.25
N ALA A 51 1.39 8.50 0.77
CA ALA A 51 2.73 8.86 1.24
C ALA A 51 2.68 9.30 2.71
N PHE A 52 3.70 8.97 3.49
CA PHE A 52 3.77 9.34 4.91
C PHE A 52 5.20 9.64 5.33
N THR A 53 5.35 10.51 6.32
CA THR A 53 6.64 10.79 6.95
C THR A 53 6.44 11.17 8.40
N CYS A 54 7.19 10.54 9.30
CA CYS A 54 7.29 11.02 10.66
C CYS A 54 8.12 12.32 10.68
N MET A 55 7.72 13.27 11.53
CA MET A 55 8.46 14.52 11.75
C MET A 55 9.53 14.38 12.85
N THR A 56 9.57 13.25 13.55
CA THR A 56 10.55 13.01 14.61
C THR A 56 11.88 12.58 14.00
N GLU A 57 12.97 13.27 14.38
CA GLU A 57 14.32 13.06 13.84
C GLU A 57 14.87 11.65 14.12
N SER A 58 14.55 11.09 15.29
CA SER A 58 14.89 9.70 15.64
C SER A 58 13.94 8.67 15.01
N CYS A 59 12.98 9.11 14.19
CA CYS A 59 12.00 8.27 13.53
C CYS A 59 12.29 8.08 12.04
N THR A 60 12.62 6.85 11.67
CA THR A 60 12.85 6.45 10.27
C THR A 60 11.57 6.05 9.54
N PHE A 61 10.41 6.14 10.20
CA PHE A 61 9.12 5.72 9.65
C PHE A 61 8.65 6.70 8.58
N ARG A 62 8.80 6.31 7.32
CA ARG A 62 8.44 7.10 6.13
C ARG A 62 8.20 6.19 4.93
N GLY A 63 7.39 6.63 3.99
CA GLY A 63 7.10 5.86 2.77
C GLY A 63 6.33 6.66 1.73
N GLY A 64 6.29 6.13 0.52
CA GLY A 64 5.67 6.80 -0.63
C GLY A 64 4.21 6.40 -0.88
N ASP A 65 3.74 5.32 -0.27
CA ASP A 65 2.42 4.74 -0.52
C ASP A 65 1.92 3.88 0.66
N VAL A 66 0.68 3.38 0.55
CA VAL A 66 0.04 2.52 1.56
C VAL A 66 0.70 1.15 1.72
N LEU A 67 1.30 0.59 0.68
CA LEU A 67 2.10 -0.63 0.77
C LEU A 67 3.34 -0.42 1.63
N SER A 68 4.06 0.67 1.38
CA SER A 68 5.20 1.07 2.21
C SER A 68 4.79 1.22 3.68
N PHE A 69 3.59 1.74 3.93
CA PHE A 69 3.06 1.88 5.28
C PHE A 69 2.83 0.52 5.94
N GLU A 70 2.25 -0.43 5.20
CA GLU A 70 1.98 -1.74 5.78
C GLU A 70 3.27 -2.55 6.00
N MET A 71 4.24 -2.48 5.08
CA MET A 71 5.55 -3.08 5.29
C MET A 71 6.22 -2.57 6.58
N GLU A 72 6.24 -1.24 6.78
CA GLU A 72 6.86 -0.65 7.97
C GLU A 72 6.06 -0.92 9.26
N THR A 73 4.74 -1.05 9.17
CA THR A 73 3.88 -1.27 10.35
C THR A 73 3.87 -2.72 10.81
N THR A 74 3.83 -3.68 9.88
CA THR A 74 3.83 -5.12 10.20
C THR A 74 5.23 -5.73 10.22
N GLY A 75 6.22 -5.08 9.61
CA GLY A 75 7.53 -5.67 9.35
C GLY A 75 7.52 -6.77 8.29
N ALA A 76 6.47 -6.81 7.45
CA ALA A 76 6.32 -7.82 6.42
C ALA A 76 7.07 -7.43 5.13
N ASP A 77 7.55 -8.44 4.40
CA ASP A 77 8.14 -8.24 3.08
C ASP A 77 7.12 -7.70 2.06
N PHE A 78 7.62 -7.09 0.98
CA PHE A 78 6.81 -6.53 -0.10
C PHE A 78 5.71 -7.46 -0.60
N MET A 79 6.02 -8.73 -0.86
CA MET A 79 5.05 -9.71 -1.34
C MET A 79 3.97 -10.03 -0.30
N ALA A 80 4.33 -10.11 0.98
CA ALA A 80 3.39 -10.38 2.06
C ALA A 80 2.45 -9.18 2.29
N ALA A 81 3.00 -7.97 2.31
CA ALA A 81 2.21 -6.74 2.40
C ALA A 81 1.28 -6.58 1.17
N ALA A 82 1.78 -6.86 -0.04
CA ALA A 82 0.98 -6.79 -1.26
C ALA A 82 -0.18 -7.80 -1.25
N ARG A 83 0.04 -9.01 -0.71
CA ARG A 83 -1.03 -10.00 -0.48
C ARG A 83 -2.06 -9.50 0.52
N ALA A 84 -1.62 -8.92 1.62
CA ALA A 84 -2.50 -8.37 2.65
C ALA A 84 -3.39 -7.24 2.10
N LEU A 85 -2.85 -6.43 1.18
CA LEU A 85 -3.60 -5.36 0.50
C LEU A 85 -4.43 -5.84 -0.70
N GLY A 86 -4.31 -7.11 -1.12
CA GLY A 86 -5.04 -7.65 -2.26
C GLY A 86 -4.60 -7.11 -3.63
N VAL A 87 -3.39 -6.56 -3.73
CA VAL A 87 -2.88 -5.90 -4.96
C VAL A 87 -2.10 -6.83 -5.89
N LEU A 88 -1.98 -8.11 -5.53
CA LEU A 88 -1.40 -9.12 -6.40
C LEU A 88 -2.46 -9.66 -7.35
N ILE A 89 -2.23 -9.48 -8.65
CA ILE A 89 -3.05 -10.10 -9.69
C ILE A 89 -2.45 -11.48 -9.98
N GLU A 90 -3.27 -12.53 -9.85
CA GLU A 90 -2.94 -13.83 -10.40
C GLU A 90 -2.98 -13.70 -11.94
N ASP A 91 -1.82 -13.73 -12.59
CA ASP A 91 -1.78 -13.76 -14.04
C ASP A 91 -2.35 -15.12 -14.48
N SER A 92 -3.63 -15.15 -14.83
CA SER A 92 -4.27 -16.31 -15.42
C SER A 92 -3.82 -16.47 -16.87
N ARG A 93 -2.51 -16.64 -17.10
CA ARG A 93 -1.98 -17.10 -18.38
C ARG A 93 -1.38 -18.47 -18.20
N SER A 94 -2.25 -19.48 -18.24
CA SER A 94 -1.87 -20.81 -18.66
C SER A 94 -2.99 -21.40 -19.51
N SER A 95 -2.62 -21.72 -20.75
CA SER A 95 -3.32 -22.56 -21.72
C SER A 95 -4.48 -21.95 -22.52
N ALA A 96 -4.14 -21.15 -23.54
CA ALA A 96 -4.77 -21.34 -24.84
C ALA A 96 -3.77 -22.13 -25.69
N THR A 97 -3.99 -23.44 -25.71
CA THR A 97 -3.35 -24.50 -26.50
C THR A 97 -2.69 -24.03 -27.79
N ALA A 98 -1.38 -24.27 -27.89
CA ALA A 98 -0.76 -24.53 -29.18
C ALA A 98 -1.28 -25.87 -29.72
N MET A 99 -2.03 -25.86 -30.81
CA MET A 99 -2.05 -26.94 -31.82
C MET A 99 -2.28 -26.33 -33.22
N PRO A 100 -1.73 -26.97 -34.27
CA PRO A 100 -1.27 -26.31 -35.49
C PRO A 100 -2.26 -26.35 -36.66
N GLU A 101 -2.00 -25.46 -37.60
CA GLU A 101 -2.40 -25.40 -39.01
C GLU A 101 -2.44 -26.77 -39.76
N VAL A 102 -3.63 -27.18 -40.22
CA VAL A 102 -4.00 -27.93 -41.46
C VAL A 102 -5.51 -27.61 -41.69
N GLY A 103 -6.11 -27.27 -42.83
CA GLY A 103 -5.88 -27.49 -44.25
C GLY A 103 -7.25 -27.85 -44.87
N HIS A 104 -7.65 -27.16 -45.96
CA HIS A 104 -8.65 -27.55 -46.98
C HIS A 104 -10.13 -27.79 -46.59
N GLU A 105 -11.04 -26.98 -47.12
CA GLU A 105 -11.88 -27.28 -48.31
C GLU A 105 -12.63 -26.02 -48.81
#